data_AF-A0A6M3J8P8-F1
#
_entry.id   AF-A0A6M3J8P8-F1
#
_cell.length_a   1.000
_cell.length_b   1.000
_cell.length_c   1.000
_cell.angle_alpha   90.00
_cell.angle_beta   90.00
_cell.angle_gamma   90.00
#
_symmetry.space_group_name_H-M   'P 1'
#
loop_
_entity.id
_entity.type
_entity.pdbx_description
1 polymer ?
#
loop_
_entity_poly.entity_id
_entity_poly.type
_entity_poly.pdbx_seq_one_letter_code
_entity_poly.pdbx_strand_id
1 'polypeptide(L)'
;MSEKLLIEQATAVNLYVLGDQGGFETRAAQTFTLAKASTVMSVSVGFNATTGAPAGNVTYRIETVTAGVPTGTLVHASATKAFSPTQSSWNKQAFASSFQLAGGVYALVLSCANQANDQYWTISGGTSSPYAGGTAYHNVDAGSWIDQGWDIAFRIYGDVTFKAGIIMF
;
A
#
# COMPACT_ATOMS: atom_id res chain seq x y z
N MET A 1 9.85 -4.53 -20.96
CA MET A 1 8.71 -3.61 -20.75
C MET A 1 9.19 -2.49 -19.85
N SER A 2 8.84 -1.23 -20.14
CA SER A 2 9.21 -0.09 -19.30
C SER A 2 8.15 0.14 -18.22
N GLU A 3 8.60 0.28 -16.97
CA GLU A 3 7.71 0.52 -15.83
C GLU A 3 7.16 1.95 -15.87
N LYS A 4 5.86 2.09 -15.60
CA LYS A 4 5.11 3.34 -15.61
C LYS A 4 4.28 3.48 -14.33
N LEU A 5 3.91 4.71 -14.01
CA LEU A 5 2.95 5.01 -12.94
C LEU A 5 1.55 4.60 -13.39
N LEU A 6 0.89 3.72 -12.62
CA LEU A 6 -0.48 3.27 -12.88
C LEU A 6 -1.50 4.06 -12.05
N ILE A 7 -1.19 4.28 -10.77
CA ILE A 7 -2.06 4.96 -9.80
C ILE A 7 -1.19 5.84 -8.90
N GLU A 8 -1.69 7.02 -8.54
CA GLU A 8 -1.06 7.92 -7.59
C GLU A 8 -2.09 8.61 -6.70
N GLN A 9 -1.75 8.68 -5.41
CA GLN A 9 -2.17 9.74 -4.50
C GLN A 9 -0.90 10.36 -3.89
N ALA A 10 -0.65 11.65 -4.15
CA ALA A 10 0.56 12.37 -3.74
C ALA A 10 0.32 13.50 -2.71
N THR A 11 -0.92 13.75 -2.29
CA THR A 11 -1.23 14.73 -1.25
C THR A 11 -0.72 14.21 0.09
N ALA A 12 0.19 14.94 0.73
CA ALA A 12 0.95 14.45 1.89
C ALA A 12 0.99 15.47 3.05
N VAL A 13 0.48 15.03 4.19
CA VAL A 13 0.64 15.52 5.56
C VAL A 13 0.99 14.30 6.44
N ASN A 14 1.48 14.54 7.66
CA ASN A 14 1.83 13.49 8.64
C ASN A 14 0.56 12.92 9.28
N LEU A 15 0.21 11.64 9.08
CA LEU A 15 -1.08 11.15 9.60
C LEU A 15 -1.09 9.76 10.23
N TYR A 16 -0.50 8.72 9.62
CA TYR A 16 -0.68 7.35 10.13
C TYR A 16 0.51 6.86 10.92
N VAL A 17 0.20 6.07 11.95
CA VAL A 17 1.14 5.23 12.67
C VAL A 17 1.16 3.85 12.04
N LEU A 18 2.36 3.30 11.89
CA LEU A 18 2.63 1.92 11.51
C LEU A 18 3.64 1.35 12.51
N GLY A 19 3.22 0.40 13.34
CA GLY A 19 4.00 -0.11 14.47
C GLY A 19 3.24 -0.04 15.77
N ASP A 20 3.95 -0.02 16.89
CA ASP A 20 3.33 0.02 18.21
C ASP A 20 3.14 1.47 18.67
N GLN A 21 1.91 1.84 19.05
CA GLN A 21 1.63 3.11 19.71
C GLN A 21 0.79 2.87 20.96
N GLY A 22 1.31 3.23 22.13
CA GLY A 22 0.61 3.04 23.39
C GLY A 22 0.28 1.58 23.73
N GLY A 23 1.09 0.63 23.23
CA GLY A 23 0.94 -0.80 23.46
C GLY A 23 0.00 -1.49 22.47
N PHE A 24 -0.37 -0.80 21.39
CA PHE A 24 -1.25 -1.29 20.34
C PHE A 24 -0.49 -1.39 19.02
N GLU A 25 -0.50 -2.57 18.39
CA GLU A 25 0.12 -2.81 17.09
C GLU A 25 -0.80 -2.32 15.97
N THR A 26 -0.30 -1.38 15.16
CA THR A 26 -1.05 -0.70 14.11
C THR A 26 -0.60 -1.14 12.72
N ARG A 27 -1.58 -1.36 11.85
CA ARG A 27 -1.39 -1.61 10.41
C ARG A 27 -2.22 -0.62 9.62
N ALA A 28 -1.78 -0.34 8.40
CA ALA A 28 -2.47 0.57 7.50
C ALA A 28 -2.77 -0.12 6.18
N ALA A 29 -3.86 0.28 5.53
CA ALA A 29 -4.18 -0.16 4.19
C ALA A 29 -4.75 0.99 3.37
N GLN A 30 -4.52 0.95 2.06
CA GLN A 30 -5.20 1.80 1.08
C GLN A 30 -5.78 0.90 0.00
N THR A 31 -7.10 0.96 -0.18
CA THR A 31 -7.70 0.33 -1.36
C THR A 31 -7.47 1.18 -2.60
N PHE A 32 -7.37 0.52 -3.75
CA PHE A 32 -7.18 1.15 -5.04
C PHE A 32 -7.89 0.37 -6.13
N THR A 33 -8.31 1.09 -7.17
CA THR A 33 -9.05 0.50 -8.29
C THR A 33 -8.22 0.51 -9.57
N LEU A 34 -7.98 -0.67 -10.14
CA LEU A 34 -7.45 -0.81 -11.50
C LEU A 34 -8.60 -0.79 -12.50
N ALA A 35 -8.64 0.21 -13.37
CA ALA A 35 -9.69 0.33 -14.39
C ALA A 35 -9.65 -0.78 -15.46
N LYS A 36 -8.50 -1.46 -15.62
CA LYS A 36 -8.27 -2.51 -16.60
C LYS A 36 -7.14 -3.43 -16.15
N ALA A 37 -7.03 -4.58 -16.80
CA ALA A 37 -5.97 -5.53 -16.53
C ALA A 37 -4.59 -4.87 -16.73
N SER A 38 -3.72 -5.04 -15.74
CA SER A 38 -2.42 -4.36 -15.67
C SER A 38 -1.36 -5.29 -15.07
N THR A 39 -0.13 -5.16 -15.53
CA THR A 39 1.05 -5.73 -14.87
C THR A 39 1.40 -4.84 -13.70
N VAL A 40 1.55 -5.39 -12.49
CA VAL A 40 2.10 -4.70 -11.32
C VAL A 40 3.55 -5.12 -11.13
N MET A 41 4.42 -4.15 -10.81
CA MET A 41 5.87 -4.35 -10.70
C MET A 41 6.43 -3.82 -9.38
N SER A 42 6.00 -2.63 -8.97
CA SER A 42 6.45 -2.02 -7.72
C SER A 42 5.36 -1.14 -7.09
N VAL A 43 5.55 -0.83 -5.82
CA VAL A 43 4.71 0.12 -5.07
C VAL A 43 5.61 1.11 -4.33
N SER A 44 5.08 2.30 -4.02
CA SER A 44 5.77 3.29 -3.20
C SER A 44 4.81 3.96 -2.24
N VAL A 45 5.25 4.16 -1.00
CA VAL A 45 4.52 4.89 0.04
C VAL A 45 5.46 5.91 0.68
N GLY A 46 4.92 7.08 1.01
CA GLY A 46 5.67 8.11 1.73
C GLY A 46 5.81 7.76 3.21
N PHE A 47 7.04 7.80 3.72
CA PHE A 47 7.34 7.72 5.16
C PHE A 47 7.89 9.07 5.59
N ASN A 48 7.29 9.69 6.62
CA ASN A 48 7.66 11.03 7.05
C ASN A 48 8.65 11.03 8.21
N ALA A 49 8.35 10.30 9.28
CA ALA A 49 9.09 10.33 10.53
C ALA A 49 9.05 8.98 11.28
N THR A 50 9.75 8.92 12.40
CA THR A 50 9.74 7.80 13.35
C THR A 50 9.62 8.28 14.78
N THR A 51 9.02 7.47 15.64
CA THR A 51 9.04 7.61 17.11
C THR A 51 9.69 6.38 17.74
N GLY A 52 10.51 6.55 18.77
CA GLY A 52 11.05 5.43 19.59
C GLY A 52 12.16 4.58 18.94
N ALA A 53 12.48 4.83 17.66
CA ALA A 53 13.39 4.03 16.83
C ALA A 53 12.81 2.66 16.44
N PRO A 54 11.77 2.61 15.58
CA PRO A 54 11.20 1.36 15.10
C PRO A 54 12.25 0.51 14.38
N ALA A 55 12.24 -0.79 14.67
CA ALA A 55 13.24 -1.73 14.20
C ALA A 55 12.64 -2.77 13.23
N GLY A 56 13.49 -3.34 12.38
CA GLY A 56 13.07 -4.39 11.45
C GLY A 56 12.39 -3.86 10.18
N ASN A 57 11.71 -4.78 9.48
CA ASN A 57 11.17 -4.50 8.16
C ASN A 57 9.70 -4.13 8.23
N VAL A 58 9.32 -3.16 7.38
CA VAL A 58 7.94 -3.03 6.91
C VAL A 58 7.72 -4.01 5.77
N THR A 59 6.50 -4.54 5.71
CA THR A 59 6.04 -5.40 4.64
C THR A 59 4.91 -4.70 3.87
N TYR A 60 5.10 -4.55 2.58
CA TYR A 60 4.03 -4.27 1.63
C TYR A 60 3.38 -5.58 1.18
N ARG A 61 2.06 -5.59 1.11
CA ARG A 61 1.25 -6.69 0.55
C ARG A 61 0.18 -6.10 -0.36
N ILE A 62 -0.09 -6.72 -1.50
CA ILE A 62 -1.32 -6.45 -2.25
C ILE A 62 -2.28 -7.60 -1.99
N GLU A 63 -3.44 -7.27 -1.43
CA GLU A 63 -4.43 -8.22 -0.97
C GLU A 63 -5.74 -8.10 -1.74
N THR A 64 -6.49 -9.20 -1.78
CA THR A 64 -7.87 -9.18 -2.28
C THR A 64 -8.76 -8.37 -1.33
N VAL A 65 -9.87 -7.86 -1.87
CA VAL A 65 -10.82 -7.04 -1.14
C VAL A 65 -12.19 -7.71 -1.17
N THR A 66 -12.93 -7.66 -0.06
CA THR A 66 -14.33 -8.11 0.02
C THR A 66 -15.10 -7.10 0.85
N ALA A 67 -16.26 -6.66 0.37
CA ALA A 67 -17.05 -5.60 0.99
C ALA A 67 -16.25 -4.33 1.33
N GLY A 68 -15.29 -3.97 0.46
CA GLY A 68 -14.45 -2.77 0.61
C GLY A 68 -13.21 -2.95 1.50
N VAL A 69 -13.10 -4.03 2.28
CA VAL A 69 -11.98 -4.24 3.21
C VAL A 69 -10.96 -5.28 2.74
N PRO A 70 -9.68 -5.16 3.13
CA PRO A 70 -8.67 -6.19 2.87
C PRO A 70 -9.04 -7.53 3.52
N THR A 71 -8.78 -8.64 2.81
CA THR A 71 -9.14 -9.99 3.29
C THR A 71 -8.01 -10.72 4.02
N GLY A 72 -6.77 -10.21 4.00
CA GLY A 72 -5.59 -10.95 4.44
C GLY A 72 -5.00 -11.90 3.38
N THR A 73 -5.68 -12.09 2.24
CA THR A 73 -5.23 -13.00 1.17
C THR A 73 -4.47 -12.24 0.08
N LEU A 74 -3.25 -12.66 -0.23
CA LEU A 74 -2.48 -12.07 -1.33
C LEU A 74 -3.17 -12.26 -2.67
N VAL A 75 -3.14 -11.24 -3.52
CA VAL A 75 -3.63 -11.34 -4.91
C VAL A 75 -2.76 -12.24 -5.79
N HIS A 76 -1.49 -12.40 -5.42
CA HIS A 76 -0.50 -13.19 -6.12
C HIS A 76 0.65 -13.56 -5.17
N ALA A 77 1.35 -14.67 -5.38
CA ALA A 77 2.44 -15.11 -4.50
C ALA A 77 3.56 -14.06 -4.37
N SER A 78 3.86 -13.34 -5.46
CA SER A 78 4.86 -12.26 -5.49
C SER A 78 4.35 -10.91 -4.98
N ALA A 79 3.07 -10.79 -4.61
CA ALA A 79 2.47 -9.54 -4.17
C ALA A 79 2.85 -9.14 -2.73
N THR A 80 4.09 -9.41 -2.33
CA THR A 80 4.62 -9.08 -1.01
C THR A 80 6.07 -8.68 -1.08
N LYS A 81 6.48 -7.72 -0.24
CA LYS A 81 7.85 -7.23 -0.16
C LYS A 81 8.16 -6.68 1.22
N ALA A 82 9.13 -7.29 1.89
CA ALA A 82 9.72 -6.77 3.12
C ALA A 82 10.94 -5.89 2.81
N PHE A 83 11.09 -4.79 3.54
CA PHE A 83 12.21 -3.83 3.40
C PHE A 83 12.32 -2.97 4.66
N SER A 84 13.47 -2.32 4.86
CA SER A 84 13.65 -1.31 5.91
C SER A 84 13.32 0.08 5.34
N PRO A 85 12.32 0.81 5.87
CA PRO A 85 11.96 2.12 5.35
C PRO A 85 13.04 3.18 5.62
N THR A 86 13.18 4.11 4.67
CA THR A 86 13.89 5.38 4.86
C THR A 86 12.88 6.46 5.22
N GLN A 87 13.08 7.11 6.37
CA GLN A 87 12.25 8.25 6.78
C GLN A 87 12.38 9.45 5.83
N SER A 88 11.39 10.34 5.87
CA SER A 88 11.29 11.54 5.02
C SER A 88 11.49 11.26 3.52
N SER A 89 10.98 10.11 3.06
CA SER A 89 11.20 9.63 1.68
C SER A 89 10.04 8.79 1.15
N TRP A 90 9.93 8.77 -0.18
CA TRP A 90 9.10 7.80 -0.90
C TRP A 90 9.83 6.46 -0.96
N ASN A 91 9.27 5.46 -0.30
CA ASN A 91 9.86 4.12 -0.21
C ASN A 91 9.32 3.23 -1.34
N LYS A 92 9.94 3.36 -2.53
CA LYS A 92 9.61 2.54 -3.71
C LYS A 92 10.27 1.17 -3.62
N GLN A 93 9.47 0.12 -3.76
CA GLN A 93 9.91 -1.27 -3.62
C GLN A 93 9.37 -2.14 -4.74
N ALA A 94 10.28 -2.81 -5.45
CA ALA A 94 9.92 -3.81 -6.47
C ALA A 94 9.57 -5.15 -5.81
N PHE A 95 8.53 -5.79 -6.33
CA PHE A 95 8.20 -7.17 -5.99
C PHE A 95 9.23 -8.14 -6.57
N ALA A 96 9.28 -9.36 -6.01
CA ALA A 96 10.24 -10.38 -6.46
C ALA A 96 10.05 -10.75 -7.94
N SER A 97 8.81 -10.74 -8.42
CA SER A 97 8.46 -10.81 -9.83
C SER A 97 7.28 -9.90 -10.10
N SER A 98 7.14 -9.44 -11.34
CA SER A 98 5.90 -8.80 -11.78
C SER A 98 4.76 -9.82 -11.87
N PHE A 99 3.52 -9.33 -11.84
CA PHE A 99 2.32 -10.16 -11.94
C PHE A 99 1.17 -9.39 -12.57
N GLN A 100 0.25 -10.10 -13.23
CA GLN A 100 -0.94 -9.52 -13.86
C GLN A 100 -2.08 -9.50 -12.85
N LEU A 101 -2.76 -8.36 -12.77
CA LEU A 101 -4.05 -8.22 -12.09
C LEU A 101 -5.11 -7.88 -13.11
N ALA A 102 -6.33 -8.37 -12.92
CA ALA A 102 -7.49 -7.94 -13.68
C ALA A 102 -7.87 -6.49 -13.31
N GLY A 103 -8.82 -5.91 -14.05
CA GLY A 103 -9.49 -4.70 -13.55
C GLY A 103 -10.30 -5.03 -12.31
N GLY A 104 -10.24 -4.19 -11.28
CA GLY A 104 -10.90 -4.46 -10.00
C GLY A 104 -10.31 -3.66 -8.84
N VAL A 105 -10.86 -3.89 -7.65
CA VAL A 105 -10.45 -3.24 -6.39
C VAL A 105 -9.51 -4.16 -5.61
N TYR A 106 -8.41 -3.61 -5.13
CA TYR A 106 -7.38 -4.30 -4.37
C TYR A 106 -6.93 -3.44 -3.19
N ALA A 107 -6.25 -4.04 -2.20
CA ALA A 107 -5.72 -3.32 -1.05
C ALA A 107 -4.19 -3.37 -1.02
N LEU A 108 -3.54 -2.22 -0.94
CA LEU A 108 -2.14 -2.13 -0.50
C LEU A 108 -2.12 -2.12 1.02
N VAL A 109 -1.67 -3.20 1.63
CA VAL A 109 -1.55 -3.36 3.09
C VAL A 109 -0.10 -3.16 3.52
N LEU A 110 0.09 -2.34 4.54
CA LEU A 110 1.36 -2.09 5.22
C LEU A 110 1.30 -2.69 6.62
N SER A 111 2.36 -3.40 6.99
CA SER A 111 2.53 -3.93 8.34
C SER A 111 4.00 -3.89 8.72
N CYS A 112 4.29 -3.65 9.99
CA CYS A 112 5.51 -4.12 10.62
C CYS A 112 5.09 -5.08 11.74
N ALA A 113 5.98 -5.99 12.11
CA ALA A 113 5.71 -6.92 13.21
C ALA A 113 6.65 -6.62 14.37
N ASN A 114 6.14 -6.82 15.59
CA ASN A 114 6.89 -6.87 16.83
C ASN A 114 7.70 -5.59 17.10
N GLN A 115 7.07 -4.43 16.96
CA GLN A 115 7.69 -3.21 17.45
C GLN A 115 7.69 -3.25 18.98
N ALA A 116 8.75 -2.73 19.61
CA ALA A 116 8.66 -2.51 21.05
C ALA A 116 7.66 -1.37 21.32
N ASN A 117 7.15 -1.31 22.55
CA ASN A 117 6.16 -0.31 22.94
C ASN A 117 6.59 1.12 22.55
N ASP A 118 5.68 1.87 21.94
CA ASP A 118 5.88 3.24 21.44
C ASP A 118 6.98 3.38 20.36
N GLN A 119 7.18 2.34 19.55
CA GLN A 119 8.06 2.38 18.38
C GLN A 119 7.26 2.25 17.09
N TYR A 120 7.24 3.32 16.29
CA TYR A 120 6.42 3.37 15.09
C TYR A 120 6.95 4.31 14.02
N TRP A 121 6.55 4.02 12.79
CA TRP A 121 6.73 4.89 11.63
C TRP A 121 5.51 5.79 11.47
N THR A 122 5.75 7.05 11.07
CA THR A 122 4.68 7.92 10.57
C THR A 122 4.66 7.87 9.04
N ILE A 123 3.60 7.34 8.45
CA ILE A 123 3.41 7.35 6.99
C ILE A 123 2.62 8.58 6.52
N SER A 124 2.92 9.02 5.30
CA SER A 124 2.33 10.19 4.67
C SER A 124 0.90 9.91 4.16
N GLY A 125 -0.01 10.88 4.27
CA GLY A 125 -1.38 10.79 3.75
C GLY A 125 -2.01 12.16 3.49
N GLY A 126 -3.25 12.24 2.99
CA GLY A 126 -4.01 13.49 2.88
C GLY A 126 -4.90 13.73 4.11
N THR A 127 -5.19 14.97 4.50
CA THR A 127 -6.17 15.26 5.59
C THR A 127 -7.63 15.13 5.15
N SER A 128 -7.87 14.85 3.87
CA SER A 128 -9.16 14.52 3.29
C SER A 128 -9.04 13.17 2.57
N SER A 129 -10.10 12.70 1.91
CA SER A 129 -10.05 11.57 0.97
C SER A 129 -9.99 12.07 -0.50
N PRO A 130 -8.87 12.66 -0.95
CA PRO A 130 -8.72 13.15 -2.32
C PRO A 130 -8.64 12.04 -3.36
N TYR A 131 -8.35 10.79 -2.98
CA TYR A 131 -8.30 9.66 -3.89
C TYR A 131 -9.67 8.98 -4.00
N ALA A 132 -10.42 9.34 -5.04
CA ALA A 132 -11.75 8.75 -5.30
C ALA A 132 -11.75 7.25 -5.65
N GLY A 133 -10.57 6.65 -5.88
CA GLY A 133 -10.45 5.27 -6.34
C GLY A 133 -10.36 4.22 -5.22
N GLY A 134 -10.50 4.64 -3.96
CA GLY A 134 -10.46 3.75 -2.80
C GLY A 134 -10.53 4.50 -1.47
N THR A 135 -10.14 3.81 -0.42
CA THR A 135 -10.33 4.20 0.98
C THR A 135 -9.13 3.76 1.80
N ALA A 136 -8.63 4.62 2.68
CA ALA A 136 -7.65 4.19 3.67
C ALA A 136 -8.32 3.57 4.89
N TYR A 137 -7.69 2.52 5.40
CA TYR A 137 -8.09 1.82 6.61
C TYR A 137 -6.93 1.74 7.59
N HIS A 138 -7.23 1.74 8.88
CA HIS A 138 -6.32 1.23 9.89
C HIS A 138 -6.82 -0.08 10.48
N ASN A 139 -5.91 -0.80 11.11
CA ASN A 139 -6.18 -1.99 11.89
C ASN A 139 -5.32 -1.96 13.15
N VAL A 140 -5.95 -2.20 14.30
CA VAL A 140 -5.30 -2.23 15.61
C VAL A 140 -5.36 -3.66 16.15
N ASP A 141 -4.23 -4.20 16.61
CA ASP A 141 -4.07 -5.54 17.20
C ASP A 141 -4.68 -6.67 16.36
N ALA A 142 -4.54 -6.60 15.04
CA ALA A 142 -5.13 -7.56 14.11
C ALA A 142 -6.67 -7.65 14.22
N GLY A 143 -7.33 -6.57 14.68
CA GLY A 143 -8.78 -6.44 14.80
C GLY A 143 -9.52 -6.22 13.48
N SER A 144 -10.56 -5.40 13.49
CA SER A 144 -11.28 -5.02 12.27
C SER A 144 -10.59 -3.86 11.53
N TRP A 145 -10.76 -3.79 10.21
CA TRP A 145 -10.37 -2.64 9.42
C TRP A 145 -11.38 -1.50 9.63
N ILE A 146 -10.89 -0.32 9.99
CA ILE A 146 -11.70 0.86 10.28
C ILE A 146 -11.38 1.93 9.24
N ASP A 147 -12.41 2.40 8.53
CA ASP A 147 -12.28 3.54 7.60
C ASP A 147 -11.86 4.78 8.37
N GLN A 148 -10.97 5.55 7.77
CA GLN A 148 -10.35 6.70 8.39
C GLN A 148 -10.88 8.02 7.81
N GLY A 149 -11.56 8.01 6.67
CA GLY A 149 -12.09 9.21 6.02
C GLY A 149 -11.02 10.06 5.32
N TRP A 150 -9.83 9.50 5.12
CA TRP A 150 -8.70 10.10 4.44
C TRP A 150 -7.88 9.05 3.67
N ASP A 151 -6.81 9.47 2.99
CA ASP A 151 -6.01 8.58 2.13
C ASP A 151 -4.53 8.52 2.51
N ILE A 152 -3.88 7.38 2.25
CA ILE A 152 -2.42 7.22 2.27
C ILE A 152 -1.84 7.87 1.00
N ALA A 153 -0.65 8.46 1.11
CA ALA A 153 0.11 8.88 -0.07
C ALA A 153 0.84 7.65 -0.63
N PHE A 154 0.36 7.15 -1.77
CA PHE A 154 0.83 5.90 -2.38
C PHE A 154 0.93 5.99 -3.90
N ARG A 155 1.73 5.09 -4.47
CA ARG A 155 1.88 4.90 -5.91
C ARG A 155 1.96 3.42 -6.26
N ILE A 156 1.25 3.03 -7.32
CA ILE A 156 1.36 1.70 -7.92
C ILE A 156 2.01 1.84 -9.29
N TYR A 157 3.02 1.01 -9.56
CA TYR A 157 3.77 1.03 -10.81
C TYR A 157 3.68 -0.30 -11.55
N GLY A 158 3.74 -0.22 -12.87
CA GLY A 158 3.82 -1.36 -13.76
C GLY A 158 3.51 -0.98 -15.19
N ASP A 159 2.77 -1.81 -15.92
CA ASP A 159 2.43 -1.53 -17.33
C ASP A 159 0.98 -1.94 -17.63
N VAL A 160 0.34 -1.21 -18.54
CA VAL A 160 -1.00 -1.53 -18.99
C VAL A 160 -0.88 -2.56 -20.10
N THR A 161 -1.50 -3.72 -19.91
CA THR A 161 -1.55 -4.73 -20.97
C THR A 161 -2.48 -4.24 -22.07
N PHE A 162 -1.92 -3.76 -23.18
CA PHE A 162 -2.68 -3.67 -24.43
C PHE A 162 -2.77 -5.08 -25.01
N LYS A 163 -3.97 -5.59 -25.28
CA LYS A 163 -4.10 -6.80 -26.10
C LYS A 163 -3.47 -6.49 -27.46
N ALA A 164 -2.29 -7.05 -27.72
CA ALA A 164 -1.73 -7.09 -29.07
C ALA A 164 -2.64 -8.00 -29.89
N GLY A 165 -3.56 -7.42 -30.65
CA GLY A 165 -4.55 -8.19 -31.38
C GLY A 165 -5.54 -7.33 -32.15
N ILE A 166 -5.04 -6.58 -33.13
CA ILE A 166 -5.64 -6.42 -34.45
C ILE A 166 -4.46 -6.11 -35.38
N ILE A 167 -4.03 -7.10 -36.14
CA ILE A 167 -3.32 -6.85 -37.41
C ILE A 167 -4.44 -6.90 -38.43
N MET A 168 -4.89 -5.74 -38.91
CA MET A 168 -5.66 -5.70 -40.16
C MET A 168 -4.64 -5.85 -41.29
N PHE A 169 -4.70 -6.97 -41.99
CA PHE A 169 -4.20 -7.06 -43.37
C PHE A 169 -5.33 -6.67 -44.31
#